data_AF-A0A2E0EJJ3-F1
#
_entry.id   AF-A0A2E0EJJ3-F1
#
_cell.length_a   1.000
_cell.length_b   1.000
_cell.length_c   1.000
_cell.angle_alpha   90.00
_cell.angle_beta   90.00
_cell.angle_gamma   90.00
#
_symmetry.space_group_name_H-M   'P 1'
#
loop_
_entity.id
_entity.type
_entity.pdbx_description
1 polymer ?
#
loop_
_entity_poly.entity_id
_entity_poly.type
_entity_poly.pdbx_seq_one_letter_code
_entity_poly.pdbx_strand_id
1 'polypeptide(L)' 'MSSKNNPEMRGRVTALRQHNGKEVKPVLYIKGSSRFIAGAYDNGEFACDANGTPIPYKQI' A
#
# COMPACT_ATOMS: atom_id res chain seq x y z
N MET A 1 2.85 1.17 31.05
CA MET A 1 2.92 -0.03 30.17
C MET A 1 1.59 -0.18 29.47
N SER A 2 1.53 0.00 28.15
CA SER A 2 0.25 -0.12 27.42
C SER A 2 0.01 -1.59 27.06
N SER A 3 -1.14 -2.13 27.45
CA SER A 3 -1.50 -3.54 27.24
C SER A 3 -1.63 -3.83 25.74
N LYS A 4 -1.05 -4.95 25.28
CA LYS A 4 -1.08 -5.39 23.86
C LYS A 4 -2.50 -5.67 23.33
N ASN A 5 -3.50 -5.65 24.20
CA ASN A 5 -4.89 -5.99 23.92
C ASN A 5 -5.87 -4.82 24.07
N ASN A 6 -5.45 -3.55 23.88
CA ASN A 6 -6.40 -2.43 23.94
C ASN A 6 -7.42 -2.51 22.78
N PRO A 7 -8.72 -2.75 23.04
CA PRO A 7 -9.73 -2.84 21.99
C PRO A 7 -9.92 -1.52 21.24
N GLU A 8 -9.58 -0.38 21.83
CA GLU A 8 -9.61 0.93 21.15
C GLU A 8 -8.59 1.03 20.00
N MET A 9 -7.55 0.20 20.02
CA MET A 9 -6.56 0.09 18.94
C MET A 9 -6.97 -0.98 17.89
N ARG A 10 -7.91 -1.87 18.21
CA ARG A 10 -8.48 -2.84 17.26
C ARG A 10 -9.45 -2.09 16.35
N GLY A 11 -9.10 -1.97 15.07
CA GLY A 11 -9.95 -1.32 14.09
C GLY A 11 -9.57 0.13 13.78
N ARG A 12 -8.34 0.56 14.14
CA ARG A 12 -7.70 1.70 13.48
C ARG A 12 -7.46 1.30 12.01
N VAL A 13 -8.52 1.32 11.21
CA VAL A 13 -8.49 1.19 9.76
C VAL A 13 -7.50 2.26 9.33
N THR A 14 -6.30 1.83 8.99
CA THR A 14 -5.31 2.75 8.47
C THR A 14 -5.89 3.17 7.14
N ALA A 15 -6.29 4.44 7.02
CA ALA A 15 -6.83 4.97 5.78
C ALA A 15 -5.92 4.52 4.62
N LEU A 16 -6.53 4.13 3.49
CA LEU A 16 -5.75 3.71 2.35
C LEU A 16 -4.78 4.83 1.98
N ARG A 17 -3.53 4.44 1.70
CA ARG A 17 -2.51 5.38 1.25
C ARG A 17 -2.96 6.05 -0.05
N GLN A 18 -2.55 7.29 -0.25
CA GLN A 18 -2.87 8.05 -1.45
C GLN A 18 -1.59 8.34 -2.23
N HIS A 19 -1.65 8.12 -3.54
CA HIS A 19 -0.59 8.45 -4.47
C HIS A 19 -1.16 9.36 -5.55
N ASN A 20 -0.53 10.52 -5.80
CA ASN A 20 -1.01 11.51 -6.77
C ASN A 20 -2.50 11.90 -6.58
N GLY A 21 -2.95 12.02 -5.33
CA GLY A 21 -4.34 12.38 -4.99
C GLY A 21 -5.37 11.27 -5.24
N LYS A 22 -4.94 10.05 -5.57
CA LYS A 22 -5.80 8.87 -5.73
C LYS A 22 -5.50 7.85 -4.65
N GLU A 23 -6.52 7.20 -4.12
CA GLU A 23 -6.33 6.07 -3.21
C GLU A 23 -5.69 4.89 -3.92
N VAL A 24 -4.77 4.23 -3.21
CA VAL A 24 -4.12 3.01 -3.66
C VAL A 24 -4.40 1.85 -2.70
N LYS A 25 -4.59 0.67 -3.28
CA LYS A 25 -4.78 -0.59 -2.58
C LYS A 25 -3.47 -1.38 -2.58
N PRO A 26 -3.13 -2.08 -1.49
CA PRO A 26 -1.98 -2.97 -1.46
C PRO A 26 -2.26 -4.20 -2.32
N VAL A 27 -1.46 -4.41 -3.38
CA VAL A 27 -1.58 -5.56 -4.29
C VAL A 27 -0.22 -6.24 -4.42
N LEU A 28 -0.23 -7.58 -4.52
CA LEU A 28 0.97 -8.35 -4.75
C LEU A 28 1.49 -8.11 -6.18
N TYR A 29 2.67 -7.51 -6.29
CA TYR A 29 3.40 -7.36 -7.54
C TYR A 29 4.41 -8.49 -7.71
N ILE A 30 4.43 -9.09 -8.89
CA ILE A 30 5.36 -10.17 -9.26
C ILE A 30 5.89 -9.90 -10.67
N LYS A 31 7.20 -9.71 -10.81
CA LYS A 31 7.89 -9.65 -12.11
C LYS A 31 9.25 -10.31 -12.01
N GLY A 32 9.41 -11.49 -12.62
CA GLY A 32 10.63 -12.28 -12.48
C GLY A 32 10.93 -12.59 -11.02
N SER A 33 12.15 -12.25 -10.56
CA SER A 33 12.58 -12.41 -9.17
C SER A 33 12.06 -11.33 -8.21
N SER A 34 11.44 -10.26 -8.72
CA SER A 34 10.92 -9.16 -7.89
C SER A 34 9.50 -9.48 -7.40
N ARG A 35 9.34 -9.63 -6.09
CA ARG A 35 8.06 -9.86 -5.43
C ARG A 35 7.90 -8.95 -4.22
N PHE A 36 6.91 -8.06 -4.26
CA PHE A 36 6.63 -7.14 -3.16
C PHE A 36 5.17 -6.67 -3.20
N ILE A 37 4.71 -6.00 -2.14
CA ILE A 37 3.40 -5.36 -2.13
C ILE A 37 3.53 -3.98 -2.75
N ALA A 38 2.92 -3.76 -3.91
CA ALA A 38 2.85 -2.47 -4.59
C ALA A 38 1.50 -1.79 -4.28
N GLY A 39 1.44 -0.47 -4.48
CA GLY A 39 0.15 0.20 -4.55
C GLY A 39 -0.46 0.09 -5.94
N ALA A 40 -1.73 -0.28 -6.03
CA ALA A 40 -2.52 -0.24 -7.26
C ALA A 40 -3.71 0.69 -7.08
N TYR A 41 -4.01 1.49 -8.10
CA TYR A 41 -5.22 2.29 -8.16
C TYR A 41 -6.44 1.41 -8.44
N ASP A 42 -7.63 1.97 -8.29
CA ASP A 42 -8.89 1.24 -8.49
C ASP A 42 -9.08 0.72 -9.92
N ASN A 43 -8.46 1.39 -10.90
CA ASN A 43 -8.48 0.96 -12.31
C ASN A 43 -7.52 -0.20 -12.63
N GLY A 44 -6.79 -0.72 -11.63
CA GLY A 44 -5.84 -1.83 -11.80
C GLY A 44 -4.45 -1.40 -12.25
N GLU A 45 -4.20 -0.11 -12.48
CA GLU A 45 -2.85 0.40 -12.75
C GLU A 45 -2.04 0.48 -11.46
N PHE A 46 -0.72 0.24 -11.55
CA PHE A 46 0.16 0.40 -10.41
C PHE A 46 0.54 1.87 -10.21
N ALA A 47 0.68 2.28 -8.95
CA ALA A 47 1.35 3.52 -8.59
C ALA A 47 2.84 3.38 -8.91
N CYS A 48 3.28 4.06 -9.97
CA CYS A 48 4.66 4.04 -10.42
C CYS A 48 5.37 5.35 -10.10
N ASP A 49 6.68 5.27 -9.89
CA ASP A 49 7.59 6.41 -9.84
C ASP A 49 7.78 7.02 -11.25
N ALA A 50 8.46 8.16 -11.36
CA ALA A 50 8.77 8.84 -12.62
C ALA A 50 9.44 7.93 -13.67
N ASN A 51 10.14 6.88 -13.21
CA ASN A 51 10.80 5.88 -14.05
C ASN A 51 9.88 4.73 -14.50
N GLY A 52 8.58 4.78 -14.21
CA GLY A 52 7.62 3.72 -14.53
C GLY A 52 7.77 2.46 -13.66
N THR A 53 8.51 2.53 -12.56
CA THR A 53 8.71 1.42 -11.63
C THR A 53 7.62 1.43 -10.55
N PRO A 54 6.91 0.32 -10.30
CA PRO A 54 5.87 0.26 -9.29
C PRO A 54 6.45 0.49 -7.89
N ILE A 55 5.82 1.41 -7.14
CA ILE A 55 6.24 1.83 -5.81
C ILE A 55 5.70 0.83 -4.78
N PRO A 56 6.54 0.33 -3.86
CA PRO A 56 6.09 -0.50 -2.76
C PRO A 56 5.04 0.23 -1.91
N TYR A 57 3.95 -0.44 -1.55
CA TYR A 57 2.86 0.12 -0.76
C TYR A 57 3.33 0.73 0.57
N LYS A 58 4.42 0.22 1.14
CA LYS A 58 5.05 0.75 2.36
C LYS A 58 5.75 2.11 2.16
N GLN A 59 6.06 2.48 0.92
CA GLN A 59 6.73 3.73 0.54
C GLN A 59 5.80 4.77 -0.08
N ILE A 60 4.55 4.42 -0.38
CA ILE A 60 3.50 5.34 -0.83
C ILE A 60 2.98 6.18 0.33
#